data_AF-A0A971H8J8-F1
#
_entry.id   AF-A0A971H8J8-F1
#
_cell.length_a   1.000
_cell.length_b   1.000
_cell.length_c   1.000
_cell.angle_alpha   90.00
_cell.angle_beta   90.00
_cell.angle_gamma   90.00
#
_symmetry.space_group_name_H-M   'P 1'
#
loop_
_entity.id
_entity.type
_entity.pdbx_description
1 polymer ?
#
loop_
_entity_poly.entity_id
_entity_poly.type
_entity_poly.pdbx_seq_one_letter_code
_entity_poly.pdbx_strand_id
1 'polypeptide(L)' 'TPPVGLAMYAVCSVLDISIGEYIKHMWSFFFTIVLMVAVLMFFPKLVLLLPNLLFG' A
#
# COMPACT_ATOMS: atom_id res chain seq x y z
N THR A 1 -8.45 10.32 -8.62
CA THR A 1 -8.07 9.86 -9.98
C THR A 1 -8.50 8.42 -10.12
N PRO A 2 -8.96 7.94 -11.30
CA PRO A 2 -9.42 6.57 -11.48
C PRO A 2 -8.36 5.59 -12.08
N PRO A 3 -7.07 5.54 -11.66
CA PRO A 3 -6.12 4.58 -12.23
C PRO A 3 -6.09 3.25 -11.44
N VAL A 4 -6.38 3.27 -10.13
CA VAL A 4 -6.27 2.08 -9.28
C VAL A 4 -7.43 1.11 -9.52
N GLY A 5 -8.66 1.61 -9.65
CA GLY A 5 -9.83 0.77 -9.93
C GLY A 5 -9.73 0.05 -11.27
N LEU A 6 -9.23 0.74 -12.31
CA LEU A 6 -9.01 0.13 -13.63
C LEU A 6 -7.93 -0.97 -13.58
N ALA A 7 -6.84 -0.75 -12.85
CA ALA A 7 -5.82 -1.77 -12.64
C ALA A 7 -6.37 -3.00 -11.89
N MET A 8 -7.19 -2.80 -10.86
CA MET A 8 -7.86 -3.89 -10.15
C MET A 8 -8.80 -4.69 -11.08
N TYR A 9 -9.58 -4.01 -11.92
CA TYR A 9 -10.45 -4.68 -12.90
C TYR A 9 -9.64 -5.48 -13.93
N ALA A 10 -8.54 -4.95 -14.46
CA ALA A 10 -7.67 -5.66 -15.39
C ALA A 10 -7.04 -6.91 -14.75
N VAL A 11 -6.59 -6.82 -13.50
CA VAL A 11 -6.03 -7.97 -12.76
C VAL A 11 -7.11 -9.00 -12.47
N CYS A 12 -8.30 -8.58 -12.03
CA CYS A 12 -9.43 -9.50 -11.81
C CYS A 12 -9.89 -10.17 -13.10
N SER A 13 -9.86 -9.48 -14.25
CA SER A 13 -10.17 -10.08 -15.56
C SER A 13 -9.09 -11.03 -16.07
N VAL A 14 -7.83 -10.83 -15.69
CA VAL A 14 -6.73 -11.73 -16.07
C VAL A 14 -6.69 -12.97 -15.18
N LEU A 15 -7.02 -12.84 -13.89
CA LEU A 15 -7.06 -13.96 -12.93
C LEU A 15 -8.43 -14.67 -12.87
N ASP A 16 -9.46 -14.17 -13.55
CA ASP A 16 -10.85 -14.68 -13.52
C ASP A 16 -11.42 -14.82 -12.09
N ILE A 17 -11.03 -13.92 -11.19
CA ILE A 17 -11.46 -13.90 -9.79
C ILE A 17 -12.44 -12.75 -9.52
N SER A 18 -13.36 -12.98 -8.59
CA SER A 18 -14.28 -11.92 -8.14
C SER A 18 -13.53 -10.81 -7.41
N ILE A 19 -14.00 -9.56 -7.58
CA ILE A 19 -13.46 -8.38 -6.89
C ILE A 19 -13.53 -8.55 -5.37
N GLY A 20 -14.53 -9.27 -4.86
CA GLY A 20 -14.67 -9.58 -3.44
C GLY A 20 -13.56 -10.48 -2.90
N GLU A 21 -13.18 -11.52 -3.65
CA GLU A 21 -12.00 -12.36 -3.34
C GLU A 21 -10.72 -11.53 -3.37
N TYR A 22 -10.53 -10.73 -4.42
CA TYR A 22 -9.36 -9.85 -4.55
C TYR A 22 -9.20 -8.93 -3.33
N ILE A 23 -10.27 -8.26 -2.88
CA ILE A 23 -10.24 -7.38 -1.71
C ILE A 23 -9.91 -8.16 -0.44
N LYS A 24 -10.46 -9.37 -0.27
CA LYS A 24 -10.20 -10.23 0.89
C LYS A 24 -8.73 -10.64 0.99
N HIS A 25 -8.11 -10.96 -0.15
CA HIS A 25 -6.68 -11.25 -0.22
C HIS A 25 -5.82 -9.97 -0.07
N MET A 26 -6.25 -8.85 -0.65
CA MET A 26 -5.57 -7.56 -0.55
C MET A 26 -5.59 -6.98 0.88
N TRP A 27 -6.53 -7.39 1.73
CA TRP A 27 -6.66 -6.88 3.09
C TRP A 27 -5.37 -7.06 3.90
N SER A 28 -4.65 -8.18 3.74
CA SER A 28 -3.36 -8.39 4.39
C SER A 28 -2.33 -7.33 4.01
N PHE A 29 -2.26 -7.00 2.72
CA PHE A 29 -1.36 -5.96 2.20
C PHE A 29 -1.75 -4.56 2.68
N PHE A 30 -3.05 -4.26 2.68
CA PHE A 30 -3.57 -3.00 3.21
C PHE A 30 -3.24 -2.84 4.70
N PHE A 31 -3.40 -3.90 5.49
CA PHE A 31 -3.04 -3.90 6.90
C PHE A 31 -1.55 -3.63 7.11
N THR A 32 -0.67 -4.26 6.33
CA THR A 32 0.77 -4.00 6.37
C THR A 32 1.10 -2.53 6.07
N ILE A 33 0.46 -1.93 5.08
CA ILE A 33 0.67 -0.51 4.75
C ILE A 33 0.22 0.37 5.92
N VAL A 34 -0.98 0.14 6.46
CA VAL A 34 -1.50 0.92 7.59
C VAL A 34 -0.59 0.80 8.80
N LEU A 35 -0.11 -0.42 9.10
CA LEU A 35 0.83 -0.66 10.18
C LEU A 35 2.16 0.07 9.93
N MET A 36 2.70 0.01 8.72
CA MET A 36 3.91 0.72 8.34
C MET A 36 3.73 2.24 8.54
N VAL A 37 2.64 2.81 8.04
CA VAL A 37 2.32 4.23 8.20
C VAL A 37 2.19 4.61 9.66
N ALA A 38 1.51 3.79 10.47
CA ALA A 38 1.41 4.02 11.91
C ALA A 38 2.78 4.00 12.60
N VAL A 39 3.65 3.04 12.28
CA VAL A 39 5.02 2.98 12.80
C VAL A 39 5.82 4.23 12.41
N LEU A 40 5.72 4.69 11.15
CA LEU A 40 6.37 5.92 10.70
C LEU A 40 5.83 7.16 11.42
N MET A 41 4.54 7.19 11.74
CA MET A 41 3.90 8.29 12.47
C MET A 41 4.36 8.37 13.93
N PHE A 42 4.54 7.22 14.60
CA PHE A 42 5.05 7.17 15.99
C PHE A 42 6.57 7.32 16.07
N PHE A 43 7.31 6.91 15.04
CA PHE A 43 8.77 7.05 14.95
C PHE A 43 9.19 7.89 13.74
N PRO A 44 8.86 9.19 13.71
CA PRO A 44 9.19 10.08 12.58
C PRO A 44 10.71 10.24 12.40
N LYS A 45 11.50 9.93 13.45
CA LYS A 45 12.96 9.92 13.42
C LYS A 45 13.54 8.96 12.37
N LEU A 46 12.86 7.86 12.02
CA LEU A 46 13.30 6.98 10.93
C LEU A 46 13.14 7.61 9.56
N VAL A 47 12.06 8.38 9.33
CA VAL A 47 11.84 9.08 8.05
C VAL A 47 12.78 10.27 7.93
N LEU A 48 13.14 10.91 9.05
CA LEU A 48 14.07 12.04 9.10
C LEU A 48 15.55 11.63 8.96
N LEU A 49 15.89 10.35 9.13
CA LEU A 49 17.26 9.84 8.91
C LEU A 49 17.69 9.94 7.44
N LEU A 50 16.79 9.63 6.50
CA LEU A 50 17.04 9.71 5.06
C LEU A 50 17.32 11.15 4.55
N PRO A 51 16.52 12.19 4.88
CA PRO A 51 16.83 13.56 4.51
C PRO A 51 18.06 14.11 5.25
N ASN A 52 18.34 13.68 6.48
CA ASN A 52 19.56 14.08 7.17
C ASN A 52 20.84 13.49 6.53
N LEU A 53 20.72 12.38 5.79
CA LEU A 53 21.79 11.79 4.98
C LEU A 53 21.87 12.38 3.56
N LEU A 54 20.76 12.83 2.98
CA LEU A 54 20.69 13.38 1.61
C LEU A 54 20.96 14.89 1.55
N PHE A 55 20.60 15.64 2.59
CA PHE A 55 20.78 17.09 2.67
C PHE A 55 21.86 17.51 3.69
N GLY A 56 22.67 16.54 4.15
CA GLY A 56 23.84 16.76 5.00
C GLY A 56 25.08 17.10 4.19
#